data_AF-A0A8T1X3C4-F1
#
_entry.id   AF-A0A8T1X3C4-F1
#
_cell.length_a   1.000
_cell.length_b   1.000
_cell.length_c   1.000
_cell.angle_alpha   90.00
_cell.angle_beta   90.00
_cell.angle_gamma   90.00
#
_symmetry.space_group_name_H-M   'P 1'
#
loop_
_entity.id
_entity.type
_entity.pdbx_description
1 polymer ?
#
loop_
_entity_poly.entity_id
_entity_poly.type
_entity_poly.pdbx_seq_one_letter_code
_entity_poly.pdbx_strand_id
1 'polypeptide(L)'
;MPAPIFAQQLPELELSKDDSEALLELEAVLVANNLEQYDQLLHRPKKEKAKMATPSSQWHEMRKVENLRIYEERASANSHLPSMPTILMLGSIVGDLDDIMYGAVAATDADERIKDRVLQDGAKETKVLRCIVKPSERNPFRQVSVKWQLYSTRDYVCLNSTGFARAPTGERVGYSLTHSIAFDGKLPIFDRHSIDRGNRSVCVLYRQRTPNTVECYARGVFDFETKRDPIANSVALQVIANQWLSHARIADLAHMKKIVSRLKQQVACGEPIAKARKPVTSRSSCRLCSKPFGILGGAKSCGVCLSAICSRCCVKKSVCVANPNARGVLEMKRDFCARCIQEVSLSDAVAVAREEIRGEARYAQL
;
A
#
# COMPACT_ATOMS: atom_id res chain seq x y z
N MET A 1 -27.67 -9.85 -14.27
CA MET A 1 -27.35 -8.41 -14.18
C MET A 1 -25.90 -8.27 -13.72
N PRO A 2 -25.11 -7.32 -14.25
CA PRO A 2 -23.78 -7.05 -13.71
C PRO A 2 -23.87 -6.68 -12.22
N ALA A 3 -22.86 -7.03 -11.44
CA ALA A 3 -22.80 -6.65 -10.03
C ALA A 3 -22.86 -5.10 -9.91
N PRO A 4 -23.58 -4.56 -8.90
CA PRO A 4 -23.62 -3.12 -8.68
C PRO A 4 -22.21 -2.59 -8.40
N ILE A 5 -21.92 -1.39 -8.92
CA ILE A 5 -20.67 -0.66 -8.65
C ILE A 5 -20.99 0.42 -7.63
N PHE A 6 -20.75 0.13 -6.35
CA PHE A 6 -21.13 0.99 -5.24
C PHE A 6 -20.34 2.30 -5.22
N ALA A 7 -19.07 2.26 -5.65
CA ALA A 7 -18.23 3.45 -5.71
C ALA A 7 -18.81 4.57 -6.60
N GLN A 8 -19.66 4.23 -7.58
CA GLN A 8 -20.32 5.24 -8.42
C GLN A 8 -21.42 6.01 -7.72
N GLN A 9 -22.01 5.44 -6.69
CA GLN A 9 -23.13 6.04 -5.95
C GLN A 9 -22.64 7.01 -4.86
N LEU A 10 -21.34 6.96 -4.55
CA LEU A 10 -20.71 7.86 -3.60
C LEU A 10 -20.51 9.24 -4.24
N PRO A 11 -20.79 10.34 -3.55
CA PRO A 11 -20.47 11.68 -4.05
C PRO A 11 -18.96 11.96 -3.98
N GLU A 12 -18.53 13.08 -4.57
CA GLU A 12 -17.31 13.74 -4.09
C GLU A 12 -17.63 14.38 -2.74
N LEU A 13 -16.74 14.21 -1.76
CA LEU A 13 -17.00 14.69 -0.41
C LEU A 13 -16.57 16.15 -0.29
N GLU A 14 -17.57 17.03 -0.19
CA GLU A 14 -17.36 18.43 0.14
C GLU A 14 -17.01 18.58 1.62
N LEU A 15 -15.85 19.19 1.88
CA LEU A 15 -15.35 19.51 3.20
C LEU A 15 -15.19 21.02 3.32
N SER A 16 -15.68 21.59 4.41
CA SER A 16 -15.36 22.97 4.75
C SER A 16 -13.87 23.11 5.08
N LYS A 17 -13.39 24.35 5.15
CA LYS A 17 -12.02 24.63 5.61
C LYS A 17 -11.82 24.13 7.03
N ASP A 18 -12.77 24.41 7.91
CA ASP A 18 -12.74 24.00 9.33
C ASP A 18 -12.76 22.48 9.47
N ASP A 19 -13.60 21.77 8.70
CA ASP A 19 -13.60 20.30 8.68
C ASP A 19 -12.23 19.75 8.23
N SER A 20 -11.62 20.39 7.23
CA SER A 20 -10.31 19.98 6.72
C SER A 20 -9.21 20.20 7.77
N GLU A 21 -9.24 21.31 8.49
CA GLU A 21 -8.29 21.61 9.57
C GLU A 21 -8.48 20.65 10.76
N ALA A 22 -9.72 20.38 11.17
CA ALA A 22 -10.04 19.41 12.22
C ALA A 22 -9.57 17.98 11.88
N LEU A 23 -9.71 17.56 10.62
CA LEU A 23 -9.20 16.26 10.16
C LEU A 23 -7.67 16.18 10.18
N LEU A 24 -6.98 17.28 9.90
CA LEU A 24 -5.51 17.35 9.98
C LEU A 24 -5.02 17.35 11.44
N GLU A 25 -5.74 18.01 12.34
CA GLU A 25 -5.44 17.95 13.77
C GLU A 25 -5.66 16.53 14.31
N LEU A 26 -6.78 15.89 13.94
CA LEU A 26 -7.07 14.51 14.29
C LEU A 26 -5.98 13.56 13.78
N GLU A 27 -5.52 13.72 12.53
CA GLU A 27 -4.39 12.97 11.99
C GLU A 27 -3.16 13.09 12.90
N ALA A 28 -2.77 14.32 13.24
CA ALA A 28 -1.58 14.59 14.05
C ALA A 28 -1.66 13.93 15.43
N VAL A 29 -2.82 14.04 16.10
CA VAL A 29 -3.07 13.40 17.40
C VAL A 29 -2.99 11.88 17.30
N LEU A 30 -3.64 11.29 16.29
CA LEU A 30 -3.63 9.84 16.09
C LEU A 30 -2.23 9.30 15.79
N VAL A 31 -1.44 9.99 14.97
CA VAL A 31 -0.05 9.60 14.66
C VAL A 31 0.81 9.70 15.92
N ALA A 32 0.71 10.80 16.67
CA ALA A 32 1.46 10.99 17.92
C ALA A 32 1.15 9.88 18.95
N ASN A 33 -0.13 9.58 19.17
CA ASN A 33 -0.55 8.54 20.11
C ASN A 33 -0.05 7.15 19.71
N ASN A 34 -0.06 6.82 18.41
CA ASN A 34 0.45 5.53 17.93
C ASN A 34 1.99 5.43 18.04
N LEU A 35 2.71 6.53 17.82
CA LEU A 35 4.15 6.58 18.03
C LEU A 35 4.52 6.39 19.50
N GLU A 36 3.80 7.03 20.42
CA GLU A 36 4.03 6.88 21.86
C GLU A 36 3.79 5.43 22.29
N GLN A 37 2.69 4.81 21.86
CA GLN A 37 2.41 3.40 22.14
C GLN A 37 3.51 2.47 21.60
N TYR A 38 4.00 2.74 20.39
CA TYR A 38 5.11 1.98 19.81
C TYR A 38 6.41 2.18 20.57
N ASP A 39 6.71 3.41 20.99
CA ASP A 39 7.90 3.73 21.79
C ASP A 39 7.88 3.01 23.15
N GLN A 40 6.74 3.00 23.83
CA GLN A 40 6.56 2.24 25.08
C GLN A 40 6.84 0.75 24.88
N LEU A 41 6.42 0.17 23.76
CA LEU A 41 6.72 -1.23 23.42
C LEU A 41 8.20 -1.46 23.14
N LEU A 42 8.88 -0.51 22.49
CA LEU A 42 10.33 -0.58 22.26
C LEU A 42 11.14 -0.46 23.56
N HIS A 43 10.67 0.27 24.56
CA HIS A 43 11.39 0.47 25.82
C HIS A 43 11.08 -0.59 26.88
N ARG A 44 10.13 -1.51 26.63
CA ARG A 44 9.85 -2.63 27.56
C ARG A 44 11.09 -3.52 27.79
N PRO A 45 11.32 -3.99 29.03
CA PRO A 45 12.39 -4.93 29.35
C PRO A 45 12.35 -6.18 28.45
N LYS A 46 13.51 -6.73 28.09
CA LYS A 46 13.60 -7.94 27.24
C LYS A 46 12.73 -9.11 27.76
N LYS A 47 12.61 -9.26 29.08
CA LYS A 47 11.75 -10.28 29.72
C LYS A 47 10.26 -10.07 29.42
N GLU A 48 9.79 -8.82 29.29
CA GLU A 48 8.40 -8.50 28.94
C GLU A 48 8.15 -8.60 27.44
N LYS A 49 9.12 -8.23 26.61
CA LYS A 49 9.07 -8.48 25.16
C LYS A 49 8.99 -9.97 24.84
N ALA A 50 9.72 -10.80 25.59
CA ALA A 50 9.65 -12.25 25.48
C ALA A 50 8.27 -12.80 25.90
N LYS A 51 7.63 -12.19 26.91
CA LYS A 51 6.25 -12.52 27.28
C LYS A 51 5.25 -12.17 26.17
N MET A 52 5.35 -11.00 25.54
CA MET A 52 4.49 -10.68 24.37
C MET A 52 4.70 -11.65 23.19
N ALA A 53 5.91 -12.23 23.04
CA ALA A 53 6.23 -13.18 21.98
C ALA A 53 5.82 -14.63 22.30
N THR A 54 5.37 -14.94 23.52
CA THR A 54 4.87 -16.27 23.89
C THR A 54 3.37 -16.43 23.60
N PRO A 55 2.94 -17.43 22.83
CA PRO A 55 1.53 -17.64 22.41
C PRO A 55 0.49 -17.83 23.53
N SER A 56 0.90 -17.91 24.81
CA SER A 56 0.05 -18.18 25.96
C SER A 56 -0.34 -16.92 26.78
N SER A 57 0.15 -15.73 26.43
CA SER A 57 -0.12 -14.49 27.16
C SER A 57 -0.70 -13.44 26.23
N GLN A 58 -1.97 -13.08 26.43
CA GLN A 58 -2.74 -11.99 25.79
C GLN A 58 -2.82 -11.98 24.24
N TRP A 59 -1.83 -12.46 23.50
CA TRP A 59 -1.75 -12.43 22.04
C TRP A 59 -1.77 -13.83 21.45
N HIS A 60 -2.64 -14.06 20.48
CA HIS A 60 -2.76 -15.30 19.73
C HIS A 60 -2.26 -15.10 18.29
N GLU A 61 -1.21 -15.81 17.86
CA GLU A 61 -0.73 -15.72 16.47
C GLU A 61 -1.79 -16.29 15.52
N MET A 62 -2.34 -15.43 14.66
CA MET A 62 -3.35 -15.81 13.67
C MET A 62 -2.72 -16.23 12.35
N ARG A 63 -1.68 -15.51 11.92
CA ARG A 63 -1.06 -15.67 10.60
C ARG A 63 0.42 -15.32 10.63
N LYS A 64 1.13 -15.86 9.64
CA LYS A 64 2.52 -15.55 9.34
C LYS A 64 2.72 -15.50 7.83
N VAL A 65 3.42 -14.48 7.34
CA VAL A 65 3.88 -14.38 5.95
C VAL A 65 5.29 -13.81 5.97
N GLU A 66 6.23 -14.51 5.34
CA GLU A 66 7.65 -14.14 5.36
C GLU A 66 8.14 -13.85 6.80
N ASN A 67 8.55 -12.61 7.06
CA ASN A 67 9.04 -12.12 8.34
C ASN A 67 7.98 -11.34 9.15
N LEU A 68 6.74 -11.29 8.68
CA LEU A 68 5.60 -10.65 9.36
C LEU A 68 4.77 -11.70 10.10
N ARG A 69 4.34 -11.35 11.31
CA ARG A 69 3.44 -12.14 12.16
C ARG A 69 2.27 -11.27 12.60
N ILE A 70 1.08 -11.84 12.57
CA ILE A 70 -0.17 -11.15 12.89
C ILE A 70 -0.80 -11.86 14.07
N TYR A 71 -1.19 -11.08 15.08
CA TYR A 71 -1.71 -11.55 16.35
C TYR A 71 -3.06 -10.91 16.65
N GLU A 72 -3.95 -11.68 17.26
CA GLU A 72 -5.19 -11.21 17.87
C GLU A 72 -5.00 -11.04 19.37
N GLU A 73 -5.53 -9.95 19.92
CA GLU A 73 -5.63 -9.78 21.37
C GLU A 73 -6.77 -10.65 21.92
N ARG A 74 -6.45 -11.56 22.83
CA ARG A 74 -7.44 -12.36 23.56
C ARG A 74 -8.19 -11.46 24.53
N ALA A 75 -9.51 -11.56 24.52
CA ALA A 75 -10.35 -10.91 25.52
C ALA A 75 -9.93 -11.34 26.94
N SER A 76 -9.79 -10.38 27.86
CA SER A 76 -9.54 -10.68 29.27
C SER A 76 -10.79 -11.31 29.87
N ALA A 77 -10.66 -12.48 30.52
CA ALA A 77 -11.76 -13.14 31.21
C ALA A 77 -12.38 -12.28 32.34
N ASN A 78 -11.68 -11.24 32.80
CA ASN A 78 -12.06 -10.39 33.93
C ASN A 78 -12.58 -8.99 33.53
N SER A 79 -12.71 -8.66 32.24
CA SER A 79 -13.23 -7.35 31.82
C SER A 79 -14.73 -7.41 31.54
N HIS A 80 -15.53 -6.74 32.38
CA HIS A 80 -16.98 -6.57 32.18
C HIS A 80 -17.35 -5.58 31.06
N LEU A 81 -16.35 -4.94 30.43
CA LEU A 81 -16.54 -4.02 29.31
C LEU A 81 -16.29 -4.77 28.00
N PRO A 82 -17.14 -4.60 26.97
CA PRO A 82 -16.84 -5.12 25.63
C PRO A 82 -15.56 -4.47 25.12
N SER A 83 -14.48 -5.25 25.04
CA SER A 83 -13.21 -4.81 24.47
C SER A 83 -13.30 -4.90 22.95
N MET A 84 -12.93 -3.82 22.28
CA MET A 84 -12.88 -3.78 20.82
C MET A 84 -11.80 -4.74 20.32
N PRO A 85 -12.10 -5.61 19.35
CA PRO A 85 -11.12 -6.49 18.76
C PRO A 85 -9.87 -5.76 18.29
N THR A 86 -8.71 -6.24 18.73
CA THR A 86 -7.41 -5.65 18.41
C THR A 86 -6.53 -6.66 17.70
N ILE A 87 -5.92 -6.23 16.59
CA ILE A 87 -4.91 -6.98 15.84
C ILE A 87 -3.58 -6.25 15.93
N LEU A 88 -2.49 -7.01 16.11
CA LEU A 88 -1.11 -6.54 16.12
C LEU A 88 -0.32 -7.22 15.00
N MET A 89 0.47 -6.45 14.26
CA MET A 89 1.45 -6.98 13.31
C MET A 89 2.85 -6.60 13.75
N LEU A 90 3.75 -7.59 13.78
CA LEU A 90 5.16 -7.40 14.08
C LEU A 90 6.02 -8.10 13.04
N GLY A 91 7.12 -7.47 12.65
CA GLY A 91 8.11 -8.12 11.81
C GLY A 91 9.00 -7.15 11.06
N SER A 92 9.43 -7.58 9.88
CA SER A 92 10.25 -6.75 9.00
C SER A 92 9.96 -7.04 7.54
N ILE A 93 10.24 -6.05 6.69
CA ILE A 93 10.14 -6.12 5.23
C ILE A 93 11.55 -5.86 4.67
N VAL A 94 11.91 -6.58 3.61
CA VAL A 94 13.18 -6.37 2.91
C VAL A 94 13.06 -5.11 2.04
N GLY A 95 14.02 -4.19 2.18
CA GLY A 95 14.06 -2.93 1.43
C GLY A 95 14.51 -1.75 2.28
N ASP A 96 14.43 -0.56 1.70
CA ASP A 96 14.64 0.70 2.40
C ASP A 96 13.31 1.40 2.72
N LEU A 97 13.33 2.28 3.72
CA LEU A 97 12.16 2.94 4.25
C LEU A 97 11.49 3.84 3.19
N ASP A 98 12.26 4.48 2.33
CA ASP A 98 11.72 5.38 1.32
C ASP A 98 10.98 4.59 0.23
N ASP A 99 11.48 3.40 -0.13
CA ASP A 99 10.75 2.47 -0.98
C ASP A 99 9.44 2.00 -0.37
N ILE A 100 9.44 1.60 0.90
CA ILE A 100 8.21 1.20 1.59
C ILE A 100 7.19 2.34 1.59
N MET A 101 7.62 3.57 1.87
CA MET A 101 6.75 4.74 1.87
C MET A 101 6.29 5.14 0.46
N TYR A 102 7.12 4.94 -0.56
CA TYR A 102 6.73 5.11 -1.96
C TYR A 102 5.70 4.08 -2.41
N GLY A 103 5.77 2.84 -1.91
CA GLY A 103 4.73 1.82 -2.08
C GLY A 103 3.44 2.17 -1.32
N ALA A 104 3.55 2.74 -0.12
CA ALA A 104 2.41 3.05 0.74
C ALA A 104 1.53 4.19 0.21
N VAL A 105 2.14 5.25 -0.33
CA VAL A 105 1.46 6.46 -0.77
C VAL A 105 0.57 6.20 -2.00
N ALA A 106 -0.69 6.59 -1.88
CA ALA A 106 -1.69 6.57 -2.93
C ALA A 106 -2.69 7.71 -2.65
N ALA A 107 -2.81 8.67 -3.59
CA ALA A 107 -3.57 9.90 -3.39
C ALA A 107 -4.77 10.02 -4.33
N THR A 108 -4.81 9.21 -5.39
CA THR A 108 -5.87 9.21 -6.41
C THR A 108 -6.57 7.85 -6.51
N ASP A 109 -7.77 7.81 -7.10
CA ASP A 109 -8.45 6.56 -7.44
C ASP A 109 -7.60 5.64 -8.34
N ALA A 110 -6.78 6.23 -9.21
CA ALA A 110 -5.87 5.48 -10.07
C ALA A 110 -4.78 4.78 -9.25
N ASP A 111 -4.19 5.49 -8.27
CA ASP A 111 -3.18 4.93 -7.37
C ASP A 111 -3.77 3.81 -6.52
N GLU A 112 -4.96 4.03 -5.94
CA GLU A 112 -5.64 3.03 -5.11
C GLU A 112 -5.94 1.76 -5.91
N ARG A 113 -6.46 1.86 -7.14
CA ARG A 113 -6.71 0.68 -7.97
C ARG A 113 -5.44 -0.11 -8.27
N ILE A 114 -4.33 0.58 -8.54
CA ILE A 114 -3.03 -0.06 -8.76
C ILE A 114 -2.56 -0.74 -7.48
N LYS A 115 -2.68 -0.06 -6.33
CA LYS A 115 -2.34 -0.59 -5.01
C LYS A 115 -3.15 -1.83 -4.68
N ASP A 116 -4.48 -1.78 -4.77
CA ASP A 116 -5.39 -2.90 -4.54
C ASP A 116 -5.05 -4.09 -5.45
N ARG A 117 -4.73 -3.83 -6.73
CA ARG A 117 -4.36 -4.88 -7.69
C ARG A 117 -3.06 -5.59 -7.34
N VAL A 118 -2.02 -4.84 -6.96
CA VAL A 118 -0.68 -5.39 -6.70
C VAL A 118 -0.62 -6.00 -5.29
N LEU A 119 -1.15 -5.28 -4.30
CA LEU A 119 -1.17 -5.76 -2.93
C LEU A 119 -2.15 -6.90 -2.75
N GLN A 120 -3.24 -6.98 -3.53
CA GLN A 120 -4.30 -7.98 -3.35
C GLN A 120 -4.75 -8.01 -1.88
N ASP A 121 -5.04 -6.84 -1.34
CA ASP A 121 -5.39 -6.61 0.07
C ASP A 121 -6.86 -7.00 0.38
N GLY A 122 -7.60 -7.45 -0.62
CA GLY A 122 -8.98 -7.89 -0.49
C GLY A 122 -10.03 -6.79 -0.69
N ALA A 123 -9.63 -5.55 -0.99
CA ALA A 123 -10.56 -4.50 -1.36
C ALA A 123 -11.28 -4.87 -2.66
N LYS A 124 -12.61 -4.81 -2.64
CA LYS A 124 -13.45 -5.04 -3.84
C LYS A 124 -13.63 -3.76 -4.64
N GLU A 125 -13.89 -2.67 -3.93
CA GLU A 125 -14.03 -1.33 -4.49
C GLU A 125 -13.41 -0.32 -3.53
N THR A 126 -12.72 0.66 -4.09
CA THR A 126 -12.11 1.77 -3.36
C THR A 126 -12.45 3.07 -4.08
N LYS A 127 -12.73 4.12 -3.32
CA LYS A 127 -12.90 5.48 -3.81
C LYS A 127 -12.25 6.49 -2.89
N VAL A 128 -11.40 7.35 -3.44
CA VAL A 128 -10.94 8.56 -2.77
C VAL A 128 -12.07 9.59 -2.83
N LEU A 129 -12.71 9.84 -1.69
CA LEU A 129 -13.82 10.77 -1.59
C LEU A 129 -13.35 12.23 -1.61
N ARG A 130 -12.21 12.50 -0.96
CA ARG A 130 -11.59 13.83 -0.93
C ARG A 130 -10.10 13.72 -0.60
N CYS A 131 -9.24 14.38 -1.36
CA CYS A 131 -7.83 14.55 -1.02
C CYS A 131 -7.62 15.91 -0.34
N ILE A 132 -7.24 15.91 0.93
CA ILE A 132 -7.02 17.12 1.75
C ILE A 132 -5.58 17.62 1.56
N VAL A 133 -4.61 16.70 1.62
CA VAL A 133 -3.18 16.98 1.38
C VAL A 133 -2.69 16.06 0.28
N LYS A 134 -2.21 16.65 -0.82
CA LYS A 134 -1.59 15.91 -1.92
C LYS A 134 -0.08 15.78 -1.70
N PRO A 135 0.54 14.70 -2.24
CA PRO A 135 2.00 14.62 -2.36
C PRO A 135 2.60 15.87 -2.99
N SER A 136 3.76 16.28 -2.50
CA SER A 136 4.50 17.45 -3.00
C SER A 136 5.98 17.12 -3.18
N GLU A 137 6.73 17.91 -3.96
CA GLU A 137 8.16 17.66 -4.12
C GLU A 137 8.93 17.64 -2.79
N ARG A 138 8.51 18.49 -1.83
CA ARG A 138 9.12 18.54 -0.50
C ARG A 138 8.79 17.30 0.31
N ASN A 139 7.54 16.84 0.24
CA ASN A 139 7.03 15.70 0.98
C ASN A 139 6.32 14.72 0.02
N PRO A 140 7.07 13.91 -0.75
CA PRO A 140 6.49 13.11 -1.85
C PRO A 140 5.68 11.91 -1.37
N PHE A 141 5.84 11.50 -0.11
CA PHE A 141 5.07 10.40 0.48
C PHE A 141 3.98 10.90 1.44
N ARG A 142 3.78 12.23 1.55
CA ARG A 142 2.74 12.81 2.39
C ARG A 142 1.44 12.89 1.62
N GLN A 143 0.41 12.20 2.10
CA GLN A 143 -0.97 12.40 1.65
C GLN A 143 -1.91 12.34 2.84
N VAL A 144 -3.01 13.08 2.78
CA VAL A 144 -4.13 12.98 3.71
C VAL A 144 -5.42 13.02 2.89
N SER A 145 -6.26 12.02 3.03
CA SER A 145 -7.50 11.90 2.24
C SER A 145 -8.58 11.13 2.97
N VAL A 146 -9.84 11.43 2.67
CA VAL A 146 -10.97 10.61 3.08
C VAL A 146 -11.23 9.58 1.98
N LYS A 147 -11.24 8.30 2.34
CA LYS A 147 -11.43 7.17 1.42
C LYS A 147 -12.57 6.29 1.89
N TRP A 148 -13.33 5.78 0.92
CA TRP A 148 -14.29 4.71 1.11
C TRP A 148 -13.72 3.41 0.54
N GLN A 149 -13.87 2.30 1.28
CA GLN A 149 -13.40 0.98 0.86
C GLN A 149 -14.41 -0.10 1.21
N LEU A 150 -14.69 -0.99 0.27
CA LEU A 150 -15.58 -2.14 0.44
C LEU A 150 -14.78 -3.45 0.48
N TYR A 151 -14.98 -4.21 1.55
CA TYR A 151 -14.43 -5.54 1.76
C TYR A 151 -15.55 -6.54 2.01
N SER A 152 -15.70 -7.54 1.15
CA SER A 152 -16.73 -8.58 1.27
C SER A 152 -18.15 -8.01 1.47
N THR A 153 -18.61 -7.91 2.73
CA THR A 153 -19.93 -7.46 3.21
C THR A 153 -19.82 -6.23 4.13
N ARG A 154 -18.67 -5.55 4.15
CA ARG A 154 -18.45 -4.38 5.01
C ARG A 154 -17.76 -3.26 4.27
N ASP A 155 -18.27 -2.05 4.43
CA ASP A 155 -17.61 -0.84 3.95
C ASP A 155 -17.04 0.00 5.10
N TYR A 156 -16.05 0.83 4.78
CA TYR A 156 -15.41 1.73 5.72
C TYR A 156 -15.22 3.09 5.07
N VAL A 157 -15.51 4.16 5.82
CA VAL A 157 -15.13 5.54 5.45
C VAL A 157 -14.05 5.98 6.41
N CYS A 158 -12.84 6.22 5.91
CA CYS A 158 -11.67 6.47 6.74
C CYS A 158 -10.89 7.72 6.29
N LEU A 159 -10.38 8.46 7.27
CA LEU A 159 -9.21 9.31 7.11
C LEU A 159 -7.99 8.42 6.91
N ASN A 160 -7.40 8.50 5.72
CA ASN A 160 -6.20 7.79 5.34
C ASN A 160 -5.04 8.78 5.19
N SER A 161 -3.95 8.54 5.90
CA SER A 161 -2.75 9.37 5.81
C SER A 161 -1.49 8.53 5.69
N THR A 162 -0.51 9.01 4.93
CA THR A 162 0.85 8.48 4.94
C THR A 162 1.84 9.62 5.09
N GLY A 163 2.99 9.35 5.68
CA GLY A 163 4.05 10.35 5.80
C GLY A 163 5.21 9.89 6.66
N PHE A 164 6.03 10.86 7.07
CA PHE A 164 7.08 10.64 8.06
C PHE A 164 6.76 11.42 9.33
N ALA A 165 7.09 10.80 10.46
CA ALA A 165 7.09 11.42 11.77
C ALA A 165 8.45 11.17 12.45
N ARG A 166 8.65 11.82 13.59
CA ARG A 166 9.84 11.60 14.43
C ARG A 166 9.42 10.90 15.72
N ALA A 167 10.10 9.82 16.05
CA ALA A 167 9.98 9.19 17.36
C ALA A 167 10.54 10.13 18.44
N PRO A 168 10.22 9.92 19.74
CA PRO A 168 10.82 10.67 20.85
C PRO A 168 12.35 10.67 20.85
N THR A 169 12.96 9.60 20.34
CA THR A 169 14.42 9.47 20.14
C THR A 169 14.99 10.33 19.01
N GLY A 170 14.14 11.00 18.23
CA GLY A 170 14.49 11.77 17.03
C GLY A 170 14.55 10.95 15.74
N GLU A 171 14.43 9.61 15.82
CA GLU A 171 14.46 8.69 14.68
C GLU A 171 13.33 8.96 13.69
N ARG A 172 13.62 8.89 12.38
CA ARG A 172 12.63 9.03 11.31
C ARG A 172 11.83 7.75 11.18
N VAL A 173 10.52 7.85 11.35
CA VAL A 173 9.57 6.73 11.24
C VAL A 173 8.56 7.04 10.13
N GLY A 174 8.40 6.12 9.19
CA GLY A 174 7.32 6.19 8.21
C GLY A 174 6.01 5.72 8.84
N TYR A 175 4.87 6.29 8.46
CA TYR A 175 3.57 5.86 8.95
C TYR A 175 2.52 5.73 7.84
N SER A 176 1.58 4.82 8.04
CA SER A 176 0.32 4.70 7.29
C SER A 176 -0.82 4.59 8.30
N LEU A 177 -1.65 5.63 8.37
CA LEU A 177 -2.81 5.73 9.25
C LEU A 177 -4.10 5.54 8.44
N THR A 178 -5.04 4.78 9.01
CA THR A 178 -6.40 4.60 8.51
C THR A 178 -7.35 4.62 9.70
N HIS A 179 -8.19 5.65 9.80
CA HIS A 179 -9.10 5.83 10.93
C HIS A 179 -10.49 6.19 10.45
N SER A 180 -11.51 5.46 10.90
CA SER A 180 -12.90 5.71 10.52
C SER A 180 -13.38 7.08 10.98
N ILE A 181 -14.11 7.79 10.10
CA ILE A 181 -14.71 9.09 10.39
C ILE A 181 -16.20 9.02 10.05
N ALA A 182 -17.03 9.59 10.91
CA ALA A 182 -18.46 9.74 10.66
C ALA A 182 -18.74 11.00 9.82
N PHE A 183 -19.57 10.85 8.79
CA PHE A 183 -20.10 11.94 7.98
C PHE A 183 -21.62 11.81 7.95
N ASP A 184 -22.26 12.21 9.05
CA ASP A 184 -23.68 12.01 9.32
C ASP A 184 -24.54 12.53 8.16
N GLY A 185 -25.30 11.64 7.53
CA GLY A 185 -26.22 11.93 6.43
C GLY A 185 -25.58 12.35 5.10
N LYS A 186 -24.25 12.52 5.01
CA LYS A 186 -23.57 12.97 3.78
C LYS A 186 -23.22 11.83 2.81
N LEU A 187 -23.09 10.60 3.32
CA LEU A 187 -22.69 9.43 2.52
C LEU A 187 -23.75 8.34 2.57
N PRO A 188 -24.01 7.63 1.45
CA PRO A 188 -24.96 6.54 1.41
C PRO A 188 -24.51 5.38 2.32
N ILE A 189 -25.51 4.63 2.79
CA ILE A 189 -25.36 3.34 3.45
C ILE A 189 -25.95 2.29 2.51
N PHE A 190 -25.30 1.14 2.40
CA PHE A 190 -25.68 0.08 1.46
C PHE A 190 -26.33 -1.13 2.17
N ASP A 191 -27.16 -0.84 3.17
CA ASP A 191 -27.88 -1.82 4.01
C ASP A 191 -28.76 -2.79 3.20
N ARG A 192 -29.45 -2.27 2.16
CA ARG A 192 -30.26 -3.05 1.20
C ARG A 192 -29.44 -4.08 0.42
N HIS A 193 -28.12 -3.98 0.44
CA HIS A 193 -27.19 -4.90 -0.21
C HIS A 193 -26.43 -5.79 0.79
N SER A 194 -26.85 -5.82 2.06
CA SER A 194 -26.18 -6.55 3.14
C SER A 194 -24.71 -6.14 3.30
N ILE A 195 -24.46 -4.84 3.14
CA ILE A 195 -23.16 -4.21 3.38
C ILE A 195 -23.28 -3.36 4.63
N ASP A 196 -22.57 -3.77 5.69
CA ASP A 196 -22.54 -3.07 6.97
C ASP A 196 -21.40 -2.05 7.02
N ARG A 197 -21.68 -0.84 7.54
CA ARG A 197 -20.65 0.15 7.82
C ARG A 197 -19.86 -0.26 9.05
N GLY A 198 -18.57 -0.54 8.87
CA GLY A 198 -17.66 -0.85 9.97
C GLY A 198 -16.86 0.38 10.41
N ASN A 199 -16.38 0.36 11.66
CA ASN A 199 -15.38 1.30 12.13
C ASN A 199 -14.04 0.60 12.37
N ARG A 200 -12.95 1.27 11.98
CA ARG A 200 -11.59 0.77 12.25
C ARG A 200 -10.63 1.91 12.54
N SER A 201 -9.60 1.62 13.32
CA SER A 201 -8.45 2.50 13.52
C SER A 201 -7.19 1.66 13.42
N VAL A 202 -6.43 1.85 12.35
CA VAL A 202 -5.21 1.11 12.05
C VAL A 202 -4.07 2.08 11.83
N CYS A 203 -2.95 1.87 12.50
CA CYS A 203 -1.71 2.57 12.22
C CYS A 203 -0.59 1.56 11.99
N VAL A 204 0.09 1.71 10.86
CA VAL A 204 1.31 0.97 10.52
C VAL A 204 2.48 1.92 10.63
N LEU A 205 3.52 1.52 11.36
CA LEU A 205 4.77 2.24 11.55
C LEU A 205 5.91 1.45 10.94
N TYR A 206 6.76 2.16 10.21
CA TYR A 206 7.89 1.63 9.48
C TYR A 206 9.18 2.28 9.96
N ARG A 207 10.14 1.46 10.41
CA ARG A 207 11.40 1.94 10.99
C ARG A 207 12.60 1.28 10.34
N GLN A 208 13.54 2.07 9.81
CA GLN A 208 14.74 1.53 9.18
C GLN A 208 15.66 0.87 10.24
N ARG A 209 15.90 -0.44 10.15
CA ARG A 209 16.83 -1.15 11.06
C ARG A 209 18.24 -1.26 10.51
N THR A 210 18.34 -1.60 9.23
CA THR A 210 19.57 -1.75 8.46
C THR A 210 19.31 -1.18 7.08
N PRO A 211 20.31 -0.95 6.21
CA PRO A 211 20.06 -0.44 4.85
C PRO A 211 19.06 -1.23 4.01
N ASN A 212 18.86 -2.53 4.31
CA ASN A 212 18.01 -3.43 3.52
C ASN A 212 16.86 -4.04 4.34
N THR A 213 16.57 -3.52 5.53
CA THR A 213 15.52 -4.05 6.40
C THR A 213 14.77 -2.94 7.11
N VAL A 214 13.45 -2.92 6.90
CA VAL A 214 12.50 -2.03 7.55
C VAL A 214 11.69 -2.85 8.54
N GLU A 215 11.76 -2.50 9.83
CA GLU A 215 10.84 -3.02 10.83
C GLU A 215 9.43 -2.51 10.56
N CYS A 216 8.45 -3.40 10.71
CA CYS A 216 7.04 -3.10 10.56
C CYS A 216 6.32 -3.41 11.87
N TYR A 217 5.64 -2.41 12.40
CA TYR A 217 4.73 -2.51 13.53
C TYR A 217 3.36 -2.03 13.07
N ALA A 218 2.29 -2.76 13.33
CA ALA A 218 0.95 -2.23 13.15
C ALA A 218 0.05 -2.58 14.30
N ARG A 219 -0.82 -1.66 14.68
CA ARG A 219 -1.92 -1.92 15.61
C ARG A 219 -3.23 -1.47 14.99
N GLY A 220 -4.23 -2.34 15.05
CA GLY A 220 -5.55 -2.13 14.48
C GLY A 220 -6.62 -2.46 15.50
N VAL A 221 -7.59 -1.57 15.65
CA VAL A 221 -8.79 -1.77 16.47
C VAL A 221 -10.01 -1.73 15.55
N PHE A 222 -10.93 -2.65 15.72
CA PHE A 222 -12.09 -2.81 14.84
C PHE A 222 -13.39 -2.81 15.63
N ASP A 223 -14.37 -2.03 15.18
CA ASP A 223 -15.75 -2.10 15.65
C ASP A 223 -16.56 -2.90 14.64
N PHE A 224 -16.97 -4.09 15.05
CA PHE A 224 -18.01 -4.81 14.34
C PHE A 224 -19.28 -4.55 15.14
N GLU A 225 -20.12 -3.62 14.67
CA GLU A 225 -21.38 -3.22 15.33
C GLU A 225 -22.33 -4.41 15.64
N THR A 226 -22.02 -5.58 15.09
CA THR A 226 -22.49 -6.92 15.49
C THR A 226 -22.02 -7.33 16.89
N LYS A 227 -22.40 -6.57 17.93
CA LYS A 227 -22.28 -6.99 19.35
C LYS A 227 -23.06 -8.28 19.67
N ARG A 228 -23.93 -8.72 18.75
CA ARG A 228 -24.85 -9.86 18.91
C ARG A 228 -24.41 -11.16 18.21
N ASP A 229 -23.31 -11.17 17.46
CA ASP A 229 -22.81 -12.38 16.80
C ASP A 229 -21.27 -12.55 16.95
N PRO A 230 -20.82 -13.25 18.00
CA PRO A 230 -19.41 -13.53 18.23
C PRO A 230 -18.74 -14.31 17.09
N ILE A 231 -19.48 -15.17 16.36
CA ILE A 231 -18.94 -15.97 15.27
C ILE A 231 -18.65 -15.07 14.07
N ALA A 232 -19.60 -14.21 13.70
CA ALA A 232 -19.40 -13.25 12.61
C ALA A 232 -18.23 -12.30 12.87
N ASN A 233 -18.00 -11.89 14.12
CA ASN A 233 -16.85 -11.07 14.52
C ASN A 233 -15.54 -11.83 14.39
N SER A 234 -15.50 -13.10 14.84
CA SER A 234 -14.31 -13.95 14.67
C SER A 234 -13.98 -14.15 13.19
N VAL A 235 -14.98 -14.43 12.34
CA VAL A 235 -14.79 -14.55 10.89
C VAL A 235 -14.27 -13.24 10.29
N ALA A 236 -14.82 -12.08 10.71
CA ALA A 236 -14.35 -10.77 10.27
C ALA A 236 -12.86 -10.55 10.57
N LEU A 237 -12.43 -10.90 11.78
CA LEU A 237 -11.02 -10.80 12.19
C LEU A 237 -10.12 -11.74 11.38
N GLN A 238 -10.57 -12.96 11.09
CA GLN A 238 -9.82 -13.89 10.23
C GLN A 238 -9.65 -13.33 8.81
N VAL A 239 -10.66 -12.66 8.27
CA VAL A 239 -10.58 -11.96 6.99
C VAL A 239 -9.57 -10.81 7.08
N ILE A 240 -9.65 -9.95 8.08
CA ILE A 240 -8.72 -8.82 8.27
C ILE A 240 -7.28 -9.32 8.44
N ALA A 241 -7.06 -10.37 9.22
CA ALA A 241 -5.74 -10.97 9.38
C ALA A 241 -5.17 -11.49 8.04
N ASN A 242 -6.01 -12.03 7.16
CA ASN A 242 -5.60 -12.38 5.79
C ASN A 242 -5.25 -11.14 4.95
N GLN A 243 -6.03 -10.05 5.07
CA GLN A 243 -5.76 -8.80 4.36
C GLN A 243 -4.41 -8.22 4.76
N TRP A 244 -4.05 -8.30 6.04
CA TRP A 244 -2.79 -7.78 6.56
C TRP A 244 -1.56 -8.52 6.02
N LEU A 245 -1.70 -9.73 5.47
CA LEU A 245 -0.61 -10.42 4.77
C LEU A 245 -0.11 -9.65 3.53
N SER A 246 -0.94 -8.77 2.98
CA SER A 246 -0.57 -7.95 1.82
C SER A 246 0.55 -6.95 2.11
N HIS A 247 0.81 -6.60 3.38
CA HIS A 247 1.91 -5.70 3.74
C HIS A 247 3.29 -6.26 3.37
N ALA A 248 3.46 -7.58 3.26
CA ALA A 248 4.70 -8.18 2.76
C ALA A 248 5.03 -7.75 1.31
N ARG A 249 4.00 -7.41 0.51
CA ARG A 249 4.13 -7.04 -0.91
C ARG A 249 4.31 -5.54 -1.15
N ILE A 250 4.43 -4.73 -0.09
CA ILE A 250 4.54 -3.27 -0.26
C ILE A 250 5.84 -2.86 -0.98
N ALA A 251 6.94 -3.60 -0.76
CA ALA A 251 8.19 -3.41 -1.49
C ALA A 251 8.05 -3.80 -2.98
N ASP A 252 7.28 -4.85 -3.28
CA ASP A 252 6.98 -5.22 -4.67
C ASP A 252 6.17 -4.14 -5.39
N LEU A 253 5.23 -3.49 -4.69
CA LEU A 253 4.50 -2.36 -5.21
C LEU A 253 5.42 -1.17 -5.50
N ALA A 254 6.33 -0.83 -4.58
CA ALA A 254 7.33 0.22 -4.80
C ALA A 254 8.20 -0.07 -6.04
N HIS A 255 8.73 -1.29 -6.14
CA HIS A 255 9.50 -1.72 -7.30
C HIS A 255 8.70 -1.66 -8.60
N MET A 256 7.44 -2.09 -8.59
CA MET A 256 6.55 -2.02 -9.76
C MET A 256 6.33 -0.57 -10.18
N LYS A 257 6.05 0.34 -9.23
CA LYS A 257 5.90 1.79 -9.48
C LYS A 257 7.18 2.38 -10.09
N LYS A 258 8.36 2.05 -9.57
CA LYS A 258 9.66 2.47 -10.15
C LYS A 258 9.85 1.96 -11.59
N ILE A 259 9.44 0.71 -11.89
CA ILE A 259 9.46 0.18 -13.26
C ILE A 259 8.53 1.00 -14.17
N VAL A 260 7.30 1.27 -13.73
CA VAL A 260 6.33 2.09 -14.48
C VAL A 260 6.89 3.48 -14.74
N SER A 261 7.46 4.13 -13.73
CA SER A 261 8.07 5.45 -13.84
C SER A 261 9.17 5.45 -14.91
N ARG A 262 10.06 4.46 -14.85
CA ARG A 262 11.14 4.29 -15.83
C ARG A 262 10.60 4.06 -17.24
N LEU A 263 9.51 3.30 -17.41
CA LEU A 263 8.86 3.12 -18.71
C LEU A 263 8.22 4.41 -19.23
N LYS A 264 7.57 5.21 -18.37
CA LYS A 264 6.96 6.49 -18.76
C LYS A 264 8.01 7.49 -19.24
N GLN A 265 9.16 7.57 -18.57
CA GLN A 265 10.29 8.41 -19.00
C GLN A 265 10.72 8.11 -20.45
N GLN A 266 10.68 6.85 -20.86
CA GLN A 266 11.05 6.46 -22.23
C GLN A 266 10.03 6.90 -23.28
N VAL A 267 8.75 6.94 -22.93
CA VAL A 267 7.69 7.42 -23.84
C VAL A 267 7.73 8.92 -24.00
N ALA A 268 7.99 9.64 -22.91
CA ALA A 268 8.22 11.09 -22.97
C ALA A 268 9.42 11.45 -23.86
N CYS A 269 10.35 10.51 -24.08
CA CYS A 269 11.49 10.64 -24.99
C CYS A 269 11.22 10.12 -26.42
N GLY A 270 9.99 9.73 -26.79
CA GLY A 270 9.58 9.54 -28.18
C GLY A 270 9.19 8.12 -28.65
N GLU A 271 8.99 7.13 -27.78
CA GLU A 271 8.51 5.79 -28.21
C GLU A 271 7.23 5.31 -27.49
N PRO A 272 6.20 4.77 -28.18
CA PRO A 272 4.97 4.32 -27.51
C PRO A 272 5.21 3.08 -26.60
N ILE A 273 4.79 3.14 -25.33
CA ILE A 273 4.74 2.00 -24.37
C ILE A 273 4.13 0.74 -25.03
N ALA A 274 3.20 0.91 -25.96
CA ALA A 274 2.44 -0.19 -26.58
C ALA A 274 3.20 -0.97 -27.67
N LYS A 275 4.28 -0.45 -28.30
CA LYS A 275 4.78 -1.00 -29.58
C LYS A 275 6.19 -1.60 -29.58
N ALA A 276 6.97 -1.52 -28.51
CA ALA A 276 8.30 -2.15 -28.46
C ALA A 276 8.22 -3.68 -28.26
N ARG A 277 7.78 -4.43 -29.28
CA ARG A 277 7.87 -5.90 -29.32
C ARG A 277 9.12 -6.40 -30.03
N LYS A 278 9.71 -5.59 -30.92
CA LYS A 278 10.95 -5.91 -31.63
C LYS A 278 12.12 -5.16 -30.98
N PRO A 279 13.30 -5.78 -30.84
CA PRO A 279 14.50 -5.06 -30.40
C PRO A 279 14.80 -3.93 -31.38
N VAL A 280 15.14 -2.73 -30.86
CA VAL A 280 15.60 -1.62 -31.70
C VAL A 280 16.95 -1.95 -32.35
N THR A 281 17.73 -2.85 -31.73
CA THR A 281 19.02 -3.31 -32.24
C THR A 281 18.92 -4.71 -32.85
N SER A 282 19.31 -4.89 -34.11
CA SER A 282 19.40 -6.19 -34.82
C SER A 282 20.59 -7.07 -34.39
N ARG A 283 21.05 -6.95 -33.14
CA ARG A 283 22.21 -7.71 -32.64
C ARG A 283 21.94 -9.21 -32.77
N SER A 284 22.93 -9.95 -33.28
CA SER A 284 22.92 -11.42 -33.32
C SER A 284 23.25 -12.07 -31.97
N SER A 285 23.57 -11.27 -30.94
CA SER A 285 23.95 -11.74 -29.61
C SER A 285 23.33 -10.93 -28.47
N CYS A 286 23.25 -11.56 -27.29
CA CYS A 286 22.68 -10.97 -26.09
C CYS A 286 23.51 -9.80 -25.58
N ARG A 287 22.86 -8.66 -25.30
CA ARG A 287 23.51 -7.46 -24.75
C ARG A 287 24.26 -7.67 -23.43
N LEU A 288 23.83 -8.61 -22.58
CA LEU A 288 24.41 -8.81 -21.25
C LEU A 288 25.54 -9.86 -21.23
N CYS A 289 25.35 -11.00 -21.89
CA CYS A 289 26.30 -12.11 -21.82
C CYS A 289 27.08 -12.34 -23.13
N SER A 290 26.84 -11.52 -24.16
CA SER A 290 27.46 -11.60 -25.50
C SER A 290 27.28 -12.92 -26.24
N LYS A 291 26.53 -13.89 -25.69
CA LYS A 291 26.24 -15.18 -26.34
C LYS A 291 25.33 -14.96 -27.57
N PRO A 292 25.62 -15.63 -28.70
CA PRO A 292 24.79 -15.55 -29.89
C PRO A 292 23.40 -16.13 -29.62
N PHE A 293 22.40 -15.63 -30.34
CA PHE A 293 21.06 -16.22 -30.32
C PHE A 293 21.06 -17.52 -31.12
N GLY A 294 20.58 -18.60 -30.51
CA GLY A 294 20.49 -19.90 -31.17
C GLY A 294 19.30 -19.97 -32.14
N ILE A 295 19.35 -20.93 -33.07
CA ILE A 295 18.32 -21.13 -34.11
C ILE A 295 16.92 -21.38 -33.50
N LEU A 296 16.86 -22.04 -32.34
CA LEU A 296 15.62 -22.39 -31.62
C LEU A 296 15.19 -21.37 -30.56
N GLY A 297 15.99 -20.32 -30.32
CA GLY A 297 15.78 -19.37 -29.22
C GLY A 297 15.73 -17.92 -29.71
N GLY A 298 14.52 -17.39 -29.88
CA GLY A 298 14.32 -16.00 -30.31
C GLY A 298 14.84 -14.97 -29.31
N ALA A 299 15.41 -13.88 -29.82
CA ALA A 299 15.81 -12.73 -29.03
C ALA A 299 14.59 -12.04 -28.41
N LYS A 300 14.69 -11.66 -27.14
CA LYS A 300 13.69 -10.82 -26.45
C LYS A 300 14.15 -9.38 -26.46
N SER A 301 13.20 -8.45 -26.35
CA SER A 301 13.51 -7.02 -26.18
C SER A 301 13.33 -6.61 -24.72
N CYS A 302 14.34 -5.95 -24.14
CA CYS A 302 14.20 -5.36 -22.81
C CYS A 302 13.22 -4.17 -22.87
N GLY A 303 12.18 -4.18 -22.03
CA GLY A 303 11.17 -3.11 -22.00
C GLY A 303 11.72 -1.73 -21.60
N VAL A 304 12.87 -1.69 -20.91
CA VAL A 304 13.63 -0.44 -20.67
C VAL A 304 14.61 -0.20 -21.82
N CYS A 305 15.83 -0.73 -21.79
CA CYS A 305 16.87 -0.34 -22.76
C CYS A 305 16.68 -0.81 -24.23
N LEU A 306 15.56 -1.45 -24.57
CA LEU A 306 15.18 -1.95 -25.91
C LEU A 306 16.19 -2.88 -26.61
N SER A 307 17.20 -3.32 -25.86
CA SER A 307 18.28 -4.17 -26.35
C SER A 307 17.84 -5.63 -26.44
N ALA A 308 18.40 -6.35 -27.40
CA ALA A 308 18.20 -7.79 -27.55
C ALA A 308 18.84 -8.58 -26.39
N ILE A 309 18.05 -9.43 -25.72
CA ILE A 309 18.48 -10.25 -24.59
C ILE A 309 18.06 -11.72 -24.74
N CYS A 310 18.88 -12.63 -24.20
CA CYS A 310 18.55 -14.06 -24.16
C CYS A 310 17.58 -14.36 -23.00
N SER A 311 16.97 -15.55 -23.02
CA SER A 311 16.06 -16.00 -21.97
C SER A 311 16.67 -16.04 -20.58
N ARG A 312 17.96 -16.37 -20.45
CA ARG A 312 18.67 -16.42 -19.15
C ARG A 312 18.95 -15.03 -18.56
N CYS A 313 19.18 -14.04 -19.42
CA CYS A 313 19.43 -12.65 -19.03
C CYS A 313 18.13 -11.83 -18.89
N CYS A 314 16.99 -12.48 -19.13
CA CYS A 314 15.68 -11.87 -19.12
C CYS A 314 14.98 -12.12 -17.79
N VAL A 315 14.48 -11.04 -17.20
CA VAL A 315 13.61 -11.03 -16.02
C VAL A 315 12.22 -10.61 -16.47
N LYS A 316 11.22 -11.46 -16.19
CA LYS A 316 9.80 -11.13 -16.44
C LYS A 316 9.24 -10.38 -15.25
N LYS A 317 8.58 -9.24 -15.49
CA LYS A 317 7.84 -8.48 -14.45
C LYS A 317 6.45 -8.11 -14.96
N SER A 318 5.47 -8.13 -14.07
CA SER A 318 4.15 -7.54 -14.31
C SER A 318 4.23 -6.03 -14.06
N VAL A 319 3.61 -5.25 -14.94
CA VAL A 319 3.50 -3.80 -14.88
C VAL A 319 2.01 -3.48 -14.81
N CYS A 320 1.61 -2.69 -13.83
CA CYS A 320 0.23 -2.27 -13.62
C CYS A 320 0.11 -0.77 -13.86
N VAL A 321 -0.79 -0.36 -14.75
CA VAL A 321 -1.12 1.05 -15.00
C VAL A 321 -2.63 1.25 -14.98
N ALA A 322 -3.09 2.41 -14.53
CA ALA A 322 -4.50 2.75 -14.62
C ALA A 322 -4.94 2.79 -16.09
N ASN A 323 -6.10 2.22 -16.39
CA ASN A 323 -6.68 2.30 -17.74
C ASN A 323 -7.25 3.71 -17.96
N PRO A 324 -6.78 4.49 -18.95
CA PRO A 324 -7.32 5.82 -19.22
C PRO A 324 -8.79 5.80 -19.65
N ASN A 325 -9.24 4.70 -20.27
CA ASN A 325 -10.55 4.59 -20.91
C ASN A 325 -11.57 3.78 -20.09
N ALA A 326 -11.16 3.19 -18.95
CA ALA A 326 -12.04 2.36 -18.14
C ALA A 326 -11.61 2.38 -16.66
N ARG A 327 -12.50 1.97 -15.75
CA ARG A 327 -12.23 1.93 -14.30
C ARG A 327 -11.38 0.73 -13.83
N GLY A 328 -10.47 0.26 -14.66
CA GLY A 328 -9.64 -0.91 -14.38
C GLY A 328 -8.15 -0.61 -14.33
N VAL A 329 -7.38 -1.62 -13.97
CA VAL A 329 -5.92 -1.64 -14.10
C VAL A 329 -5.56 -2.50 -15.31
N LEU A 330 -4.71 -1.96 -16.18
CA LEU A 330 -4.07 -2.74 -17.24
C LEU A 330 -2.84 -3.42 -16.65
N GLU A 331 -2.88 -4.75 -16.56
CA GLU A 331 -1.73 -5.56 -16.17
C GLU A 331 -1.04 -6.12 -17.43
N MET A 332 0.25 -5.83 -17.57
CA MET A 332 1.06 -6.27 -18.72
C MET A 332 2.31 -6.99 -18.23
N LYS A 333 2.54 -8.21 -18.71
CA LYS A 333 3.83 -8.91 -18.50
C LYS A 333 4.84 -8.39 -19.51
N ARG A 334 6.01 -7.94 -19.03
CA ARG A 334 7.11 -7.47 -19.87
C ARG A 334 8.43 -8.15 -19.51
N ASP A 335 9.28 -8.25 -20.53
CA ASP A 335 10.63 -8.79 -20.44
C ASP A 335 11.61 -7.64 -20.19
N PHE A 336 12.48 -7.76 -19.20
CA PHE A 336 13.52 -6.78 -18.86
C PHE A 336 14.88 -7.45 -18.79
N CYS A 337 15.96 -6.71 -19.05
CA CYS A 337 17.29 -7.22 -18.78
C CYS A 337 17.61 -7.11 -17.28
N ALA A 338 18.40 -8.04 -16.74
CA ALA A 338 18.77 -8.04 -15.32
C ALA A 338 19.41 -6.71 -14.85
N ARG A 339 20.22 -6.08 -15.71
CA ARG A 339 20.83 -4.77 -15.43
C ARG A 339 19.79 -3.66 -15.23
N CYS A 340 18.82 -3.51 -16.14
CA CYS A 340 17.77 -2.51 -15.99
C CYS A 340 16.93 -2.73 -14.72
N ILE A 341 16.63 -3.97 -14.37
CA ILE A 341 15.90 -4.27 -13.13
C ILE A 341 16.73 -3.89 -11.90
N GLN A 342 18.03 -4.16 -11.91
CA GLN A 342 18.92 -3.76 -10.82
C GLN A 342 19.00 -2.22 -10.68
N GLU A 343 19.18 -1.51 -11.80
CA GLU A 343 19.20 -0.03 -11.82
C GLU A 343 17.88 0.56 -11.30
N VAL A 344 16.74 -0.04 -11.67
CA VAL A 344 15.42 0.37 -11.15
C VAL A 344 15.30 0.09 -9.65
N SER A 345 15.73 -1.09 -9.20
CA SER A 345 15.65 -1.46 -7.78
C SER A 345 16.48 -0.51 -6.91
N LEU A 346 17.69 -0.14 -7.38
CA LEU A 346 18.60 0.78 -6.69
C LEU A 346 18.29 2.26 -6.88
N SER A 347 17.25 2.62 -7.65
CA SER A 347 16.88 4.02 -7.86
C SER A 347 16.35 4.66 -6.57
N ASP A 348 16.62 5.95 -6.37
CA ASP A 348 16.16 6.68 -5.21
C ASP A 348 14.65 6.94 -5.29
N ALA A 349 13.86 6.37 -4.37
CA ALA A 349 12.41 6.44 -4.40
C ALA A 349 11.88 7.88 -4.25
N VAL A 350 12.59 8.73 -3.50
CA VAL A 350 12.24 10.15 -3.31
C VAL A 350 12.41 10.92 -4.62
N ALA A 351 13.50 10.69 -5.34
CA ALA A 351 13.78 11.31 -6.63
C ALA A 351 12.77 10.88 -7.69
N VAL A 352 12.47 9.57 -7.76
CA VAL A 352 11.44 9.04 -8.66
C VAL A 352 10.09 9.70 -8.39
N ALA A 353 9.65 9.75 -7.14
CA ALA A 353 8.36 10.35 -6.77
C ALA A 353 8.31 11.86 -7.09
N ARG A 354 9.41 12.60 -6.85
CA ARG A 354 9.50 14.03 -7.21
C ARG A 354 9.36 14.25 -8.71
N GLU A 355 9.96 13.39 -9.52
CA GLU A 355 9.85 13.49 -10.97
C GLU A 355 8.42 13.22 -11.46
N GLU A 356 7.75 12.23 -10.88
CA GLU A 356 6.33 11.94 -11.17
C GLU A 356 5.43 13.14 -10.82
N ILE A 357 5.62 13.72 -9.63
CA ILE A 357 4.87 14.92 -9.19
C ILE A 357 5.07 16.09 -10.15
N ARG A 358 6.31 16.34 -10.60
CA ARG A 358 6.61 17.37 -11.62
C ARG A 358 5.94 17.06 -12.96
N GLY A 359 5.91 15.79 -13.35
CA GLY A 359 5.25 15.34 -14.57
C GLY A 359 3.75 15.64 -14.54
N GLU A 360 3.07 15.28 -13.46
CA GLU A 360 1.64 15.54 -13.26
C GLU A 360 1.29 17.02 -13.31
N ALA A 361 2.10 17.87 -12.66
CA ALA A 361 1.90 19.32 -12.67
C ALA A 361 1.96 19.92 -14.09
N ARG A 362 2.83 19.40 -14.97
CA ARG A 362 2.93 19.85 -16.37
C ARG A 362 1.71 19.47 -17.20
N TYR A 363 1.13 18.29 -16.96
CA TYR A 363 -0.08 17.87 -17.67
C TYR A 363 -1.35 18.57 -17.18
N ALA A 364 -1.37 19.09 -15.96
CA ALA A 364 -2.50 19.84 -15.41
C ALA A 364 -2.56 21.32 -15.85
N GLN A 365 -1.51 21.83 -16.50
CA GLN A 365 -1.41 23.21 -17.03
C GLN A 365 -1.69 23.29 -18.54
N LEU A 366 -1.90 22.16 -19.19
CA LEU A 366 -2.32 22.00 -20.58
C LEU A 366 -3.81 21.65 -20.61
#